data_AF-A0A0D7KV66-F1
#
_entry.id   AF-A0A0D7KV66-F1
#
_cell.length_a   1.000
_cell.length_b   1.000
_cell.length_c   1.000
_cell.angle_alpha   90.00
_cell.angle_beta   90.00
_cell.angle_gamma   90.00
#
_symmetry.space_group_name_H-M   'P 1'
#
loop_
_entity.id
_entity.type
_entity.pdbx_description
1 polymer ?
#
loop_
_entity_poly.entity_id
_entity_poly.type
_entity_poly.pdbx_seq_one_letter_code
_entity_poly.pdbx_strand_id
1 'polypeptide(L)'
;ARDILNFYTPLDKIPANKMYKSLEVSDKTWAPTVGVRLDDLITNLTSYGKDAVLTGILIQGDSEAGQKKENVELIETQALLKYSGIAIFKGDRLVGWMNEAESKGYSNLTDNLQNTYVQVPCKSGGKAGVEVMRSKTKVKAKVVNNRPEINVIIRTEANVADVECNIDTSKQSTLDQLEKAAEQVMINQSTKSLQRAQAVSADIFGFGEAVHRAYPGYWNQHKERWAELFKELPVHIQVDLKIVRTGTIGNSFLRDVKD
;
A
#
# COMPACT_ATOMS: atom_id res chain seq x y z
N ALA A 1 -17.63 7.68 -14.13
CA ALA A 1 -18.37 7.14 -12.95
C ALA A 1 -19.65 6.40 -13.36
N ARG A 2 -20.50 6.97 -14.22
CA ARG A 2 -21.74 6.33 -14.70
C ARG A 2 -21.55 4.89 -15.18
N ASP A 3 -20.55 4.65 -16.02
CA ASP A 3 -20.32 3.32 -16.61
C ASP A 3 -19.95 2.26 -15.57
N ILE A 4 -19.22 2.65 -14.52
CA ILE A 4 -18.87 1.78 -13.39
C ILE A 4 -20.12 1.46 -12.54
N LEU A 5 -21.00 2.44 -12.34
CA LEU A 5 -22.24 2.24 -11.57
C LEU A 5 -23.30 1.41 -12.31
N ASN A 6 -23.24 1.40 -13.64
CA ASN A 6 -24.11 0.60 -14.51
C ASN A 6 -23.54 -0.80 -14.81
N PHE A 7 -22.40 -1.15 -14.23
CA PHE A 7 -21.71 -2.39 -14.52
C PHE A 7 -22.42 -3.60 -13.87
N TYR A 8 -22.74 -4.64 -14.64
CA TYR A 8 -23.33 -5.86 -14.08
C TYR A 8 -22.25 -6.71 -13.41
N THR A 9 -22.46 -7.07 -12.13
CA THR A 9 -21.52 -7.91 -11.38
C THR A 9 -22.16 -9.26 -11.03
N PRO A 10 -21.41 -10.38 -11.12
CA PRO A 10 -21.99 -11.72 -10.98
C PRO A 10 -22.40 -12.04 -9.53
N LEU A 11 -21.77 -11.41 -8.53
CA LEU A 11 -21.94 -11.75 -7.12
C LEU A 11 -22.94 -10.85 -6.37
N ASP A 12 -23.15 -9.61 -6.82
CA ASP A 12 -24.02 -8.64 -6.14
C ASP A 12 -24.82 -7.84 -7.19
N LYS A 13 -26.14 -7.86 -7.08
CA LYS A 13 -27.04 -7.17 -8.03
C LYS A 13 -26.96 -5.64 -7.95
N ILE A 14 -26.44 -5.11 -6.84
CA ILE A 14 -26.22 -3.68 -6.62
C ILE A 14 -24.72 -3.40 -6.75
N PRO A 15 -24.25 -2.76 -7.83
CA PRO A 15 -22.81 -2.55 -8.05
C PRO A 15 -22.12 -1.79 -6.92
N ALA A 16 -22.82 -0.83 -6.30
CA ALA A 16 -22.33 -0.11 -5.13
C ALA A 16 -21.96 -1.03 -3.95
N ASN A 17 -22.78 -2.04 -3.66
CA ASN A 17 -22.50 -3.01 -2.59
C ASN A 17 -21.30 -3.90 -2.96
N LYS A 18 -21.22 -4.33 -4.22
CA LYS A 18 -20.06 -5.09 -4.71
C LYS A 18 -18.78 -4.29 -4.54
N MET A 19 -18.78 -3.04 -5.00
CA MET A 19 -17.64 -2.15 -4.88
C MET A 19 -17.24 -1.98 -3.42
N TYR A 20 -18.17 -1.58 -2.54
CA TYR A 20 -17.90 -1.41 -1.12
C TYR A 20 -17.26 -2.66 -0.48
N LYS A 21 -17.88 -3.83 -0.63
CA LYS A 21 -17.35 -5.09 -0.06
C LYS A 21 -15.98 -5.45 -0.65
N SER A 22 -15.80 -5.28 -1.96
CA SER A 22 -14.53 -5.59 -2.61
C SER A 22 -13.42 -4.62 -2.23
N LEU A 23 -13.73 -3.33 -2.00
CA LEU A 23 -12.76 -2.37 -1.47
C LEU A 23 -12.38 -2.73 -0.04
N GLU A 24 -13.37 -3.04 0.81
CA GLU A 24 -13.13 -3.41 2.21
C GLU A 24 -12.21 -4.63 2.32
N VAL A 25 -12.44 -5.66 1.49
CA VAL A 25 -11.56 -6.83 1.45
C VAL A 25 -10.17 -6.45 0.93
N SER A 26 -10.09 -5.72 -0.17
CA SER A 26 -8.82 -5.33 -0.79
C SER A 26 -7.97 -4.45 0.14
N ASP A 27 -8.58 -3.52 0.86
CA ASP A 27 -7.94 -2.67 1.87
C ASP A 27 -7.31 -3.49 2.99
N LYS A 28 -8.01 -4.54 3.44
CA LYS A 28 -7.55 -5.43 4.52
C LYS A 28 -6.47 -6.42 4.09
N THR A 29 -6.50 -6.92 2.85
CA THR A 29 -5.69 -8.08 2.44
C THR A 29 -4.67 -7.82 1.34
N TRP A 30 -4.83 -6.75 0.55
CA TRP A 30 -4.00 -6.54 -0.62
C TRP A 30 -2.91 -5.48 -0.40
N ALA A 31 -3.25 -4.40 0.32
CA ALA A 31 -2.47 -3.18 0.60
C ALA A 31 -2.40 -2.06 -0.48
N PRO A 32 -2.43 -2.28 -1.82
CA PRO A 32 -2.51 -1.22 -2.82
C PRO A 32 -3.79 -0.39 -2.87
N THR A 33 -4.76 -0.70 -2.02
CA THR A 33 -6.05 -0.02 -1.98
C THR A 33 -6.27 0.49 -0.57
N VAL A 34 -6.87 1.67 -0.46
CA VAL A 34 -7.25 2.28 0.81
C VAL A 34 -8.74 2.62 0.82
N GLY A 35 -9.43 2.21 1.88
CA GLY A 35 -10.77 2.69 2.19
C GLY A 35 -10.71 4.10 2.81
N VAL A 36 -11.41 5.07 2.22
CA VAL A 36 -11.46 6.44 2.74
C VAL A 36 -12.92 6.84 2.98
N ARG A 37 -13.23 7.24 4.21
CA ARG A 37 -14.58 7.74 4.55
C ARG A 37 -14.74 9.19 4.10
N LEU A 38 -15.99 9.62 3.91
CA LEU A 38 -16.27 10.96 3.39
C LEU A 38 -15.78 12.08 4.33
N ASP A 39 -15.91 11.89 5.64
CA ASP A 39 -15.39 12.81 6.65
C ASP A 39 -13.86 12.88 6.65
N ASP A 40 -13.18 11.75 6.49
CA ASP A 40 -11.72 11.72 6.32
C ASP A 40 -11.28 12.44 5.04
N LEU A 41 -12.01 12.24 3.95
CA LEU A 41 -11.76 12.92 2.68
C LEU A 41 -11.89 14.43 2.83
N ILE A 42 -12.99 14.92 3.42
CA ILE A 42 -13.22 16.36 3.64
C ILE A 42 -12.13 16.95 4.55
N THR A 43 -11.74 16.22 5.60
CA THR A 43 -10.67 16.63 6.51
C THR A 43 -9.33 16.75 5.77
N ASN A 44 -8.96 15.75 4.96
CA ASN A 44 -7.71 15.77 4.20
C ASN A 44 -7.72 16.83 3.09
N LEU A 45 -8.86 17.10 2.45
CA LEU A 45 -8.97 18.15 1.42
C LEU A 45 -8.82 19.58 1.99
N THR A 46 -9.06 19.76 3.29
CA THR A 46 -9.06 21.07 3.95
C THR A 46 -7.88 21.26 4.90
N SER A 47 -7.06 20.22 5.12
CA SER A 47 -5.87 20.26 5.98
C SER A 47 -4.66 20.89 5.27
N TYR A 48 -3.83 21.61 6.02
CA TYR A 48 -2.54 22.09 5.53
C TYR A 48 -1.41 21.05 5.63
N GLY A 49 -1.61 20.00 6.44
CA GLY A 49 -0.55 19.05 6.82
C GLY A 49 -0.73 17.64 6.29
N LYS A 50 -1.78 17.40 5.52
CA LYS A 50 -2.07 16.13 4.87
C LYS A 50 -2.94 16.35 3.64
N ASP A 51 -2.56 15.72 2.53
CA ASP A 51 -3.29 15.73 1.27
C ASP A 51 -4.14 14.47 1.12
N ALA A 52 -5.22 14.56 0.34
CA ALA A 52 -6.17 13.48 0.16
C ALA A 52 -5.71 12.41 -0.84
N VAL A 53 -6.19 11.19 -0.63
CA VAL A 53 -6.05 10.09 -1.57
C VAL A 53 -7.37 9.35 -1.75
N LEU A 54 -7.54 8.71 -2.90
CA LEU A 54 -8.68 7.82 -3.16
C LEU A 54 -8.23 6.62 -3.99
N THR A 55 -8.81 5.45 -3.73
CA THR A 55 -8.55 4.26 -4.56
C THR A 55 -9.28 4.37 -5.89
N GLY A 56 -8.57 4.09 -7.00
CA GLY A 56 -9.15 4.07 -8.34
C GLY A 56 -9.90 2.78 -8.65
N ILE A 57 -10.90 2.85 -9.53
CA ILE A 57 -11.55 1.69 -10.14
C ILE A 57 -11.47 1.86 -11.65
N LEU A 58 -11.05 0.79 -12.33
CA LEU A 58 -10.99 0.71 -13.78
C LEU A 58 -11.87 -0.44 -14.28
N ILE A 59 -12.36 -0.30 -15.50
CA ILE A 59 -12.94 -1.41 -16.26
C ILE A 59 -11.80 -2.04 -17.05
N GLN A 60 -11.59 -3.35 -16.84
CA GLN A 60 -10.66 -4.15 -17.63
C GLN A 60 -11.48 -4.94 -18.66
N GLY A 61 -11.21 -4.75 -19.95
CA GLY A 61 -11.95 -5.39 -21.05
C GLY A 61 -12.93 -4.42 -21.74
N ASP A 62 -13.99 -4.97 -22.35
CA ASP A 62 -14.98 -4.19 -23.11
C ASP A 62 -16.03 -3.53 -22.19
N SER A 63 -15.92 -2.20 -22.06
CA SER A 63 -16.80 -1.41 -21.20
C SER A 63 -18.27 -1.39 -21.63
N GLU A 64 -18.58 -1.59 -22.91
CA GLU A 64 -19.98 -1.68 -23.36
C GLU A 64 -20.55 -3.06 -23.04
N ALA A 65 -19.77 -4.12 -23.24
CA ALA A 65 -20.15 -5.47 -22.85
C ALA A 65 -20.42 -5.55 -21.34
N GLY A 66 -19.56 -4.94 -20.51
CA GLY A 66 -19.71 -4.93 -19.04
C GLY A 66 -20.99 -4.26 -18.50
N GLN A 67 -21.62 -3.40 -19.29
CA GLN A 67 -22.89 -2.74 -18.96
C GLN A 67 -24.12 -3.57 -19.38
N LYS A 68 -23.92 -4.75 -19.98
CA LYS A 68 -24.99 -5.64 -20.42
C LYS A 68 -25.11 -6.85 -19.48
N LYS A 69 -26.33 -7.38 -19.32
CA LYS A 69 -26.62 -8.50 -18.41
C LYS A 69 -25.88 -9.77 -18.83
N GLU A 70 -25.67 -9.94 -20.12
CA GLU A 70 -24.96 -11.03 -20.76
C GLU A 70 -23.53 -11.17 -20.21
N ASN A 71 -22.89 -10.08 -19.76
CA ASN A 71 -21.54 -10.14 -19.20
C ASN A 71 -21.45 -11.04 -17.96
N VAL A 72 -22.53 -11.19 -17.18
CA VAL A 72 -22.56 -12.06 -15.99
C VAL A 72 -23.18 -13.42 -16.25
N GLU A 73 -23.66 -13.68 -17.46
CA GLU A 73 -24.18 -14.98 -17.91
C GLU A 73 -23.08 -15.85 -18.54
N LEU A 74 -21.98 -15.24 -18.97
CA LEU A 74 -20.79 -15.91 -19.49
C LEU A 74 -19.89 -16.41 -18.36
N ILE A 75 -19.28 -17.59 -18.57
CA ILE A 75 -18.24 -18.13 -17.66
C ILE A 75 -17.00 -17.23 -17.70
N GLU A 76 -16.57 -16.85 -18.90
CA GLU A 76 -15.52 -15.86 -19.11
C GLU A 76 -16.15 -14.51 -19.47
N THR A 77 -16.15 -13.60 -18.50
CA THR A 77 -16.70 -12.26 -18.65
C THR A 77 -15.84 -11.42 -19.59
N GLN A 78 -16.45 -10.63 -20.46
CA GLN A 78 -15.74 -9.76 -21.40
C GLN A 78 -15.19 -8.48 -20.75
N ALA A 79 -15.76 -8.11 -19.60
CA ALA A 79 -15.23 -7.05 -18.77
C ALA A 79 -15.37 -7.35 -17.28
N LEU A 80 -14.47 -6.75 -16.51
CA LEU A 80 -14.44 -6.83 -15.04
C LEU A 80 -14.09 -5.47 -14.45
N LEU A 81 -14.67 -5.16 -13.28
CA LEU A 81 -14.23 -4.05 -12.45
C LEU A 81 -12.98 -4.47 -11.67
N LYS A 82 -11.95 -3.61 -11.71
CA LYS A 82 -10.68 -3.83 -11.03
C LYS A 82 -10.27 -2.58 -10.26
N TYR A 83 -9.91 -2.75 -8.99
CA TYR A 83 -9.26 -1.70 -8.23
C TYR A 83 -7.87 -1.41 -8.78
N SER A 84 -7.54 -0.13 -8.93
CA SER A 84 -6.31 0.31 -9.55
C SER A 84 -5.71 1.47 -8.79
N GLY A 85 -4.64 1.16 -8.05
CA GLY A 85 -3.77 2.14 -7.41
C GLY A 85 -4.49 3.19 -6.56
N ILE A 86 -3.72 4.21 -6.22
CA ILE A 86 -4.17 5.31 -5.37
C ILE A 86 -4.01 6.63 -6.14
N ALA A 87 -5.11 7.36 -6.30
CA ALA A 87 -5.13 8.72 -6.78
C ALA A 87 -4.61 9.67 -5.70
N ILE A 88 -3.73 10.59 -6.09
CA ILE A 88 -3.18 11.64 -5.23
C ILE A 88 -3.88 12.95 -5.56
N PHE A 89 -4.48 13.57 -4.55
CA PHE A 89 -5.10 14.88 -4.66
C PHE A 89 -4.22 15.94 -4.00
N LYS A 90 -4.31 17.18 -4.50
CA LYS A 90 -3.76 18.36 -3.85
C LYS A 90 -4.81 19.44 -3.85
N GLY A 91 -5.33 19.78 -2.67
CA GLY A 91 -6.64 20.40 -2.58
C GLY A 91 -7.68 19.56 -3.33
N ASP A 92 -8.52 20.19 -4.14
CA ASP A 92 -9.59 19.52 -4.91
C ASP A 92 -9.14 18.91 -6.25
N ARG A 93 -7.85 18.94 -6.58
CA ARG A 93 -7.33 18.50 -7.88
C ARG A 93 -6.59 17.17 -7.80
N LEU A 94 -6.90 16.27 -8.72
CA LEU A 94 -6.11 15.07 -8.97
C LEU A 94 -4.76 15.47 -9.61
N VAL A 95 -3.65 15.18 -8.95
CA VAL A 95 -2.30 15.55 -9.39
C VAL A 95 -1.43 14.36 -9.77
N GLY A 96 -1.88 13.13 -9.48
CA GLY A 96 -1.15 11.94 -9.87
C GLY A 96 -1.84 10.64 -9.48
N TRP A 97 -1.24 9.55 -9.94
CA TRP A 97 -1.62 8.17 -9.59
C TRP A 97 -0.39 7.42 -9.08
N MET A 98 -0.61 6.55 -8.11
CA MET A 98 0.33 5.55 -7.65
C MET A 98 0.09 4.22 -8.35
N ASN A 99 1.17 3.57 -8.79
CA ASN A 99 1.10 2.16 -9.22
C ASN A 99 1.00 1.22 -8.00
N GLU A 100 0.96 -0.09 -8.24
CA GLU A 100 0.81 -1.08 -7.17
C GLU A 100 1.93 -1.00 -6.12
N ALA A 101 3.19 -0.90 -6.54
CA ALA A 101 4.32 -0.87 -5.62
C ALA A 101 4.36 0.42 -4.79
N GLU A 102 4.04 1.56 -5.40
CA GLU A 102 3.90 2.85 -4.72
C GLU A 102 2.71 2.84 -3.74
N SER A 103 1.60 2.18 -4.10
CA SER A 103 0.42 2.07 -3.25
C SER A 103 0.66 1.16 -2.05
N LYS A 104 1.41 0.04 -2.19
CA LYS A 104 1.90 -0.75 -1.05
C LYS A 104 2.80 0.09 -0.14
N GLY A 105 3.69 0.89 -0.74
CA GLY A 105 4.53 1.82 0.00
C GLY A 105 3.73 2.87 0.78
N TYR A 106 2.60 3.35 0.24
CA TYR A 106 1.71 4.25 0.94
C TYR A 106 1.15 3.60 2.20
N SER A 107 0.58 2.41 2.06
CA SER A 107 0.00 1.66 3.20
C SER A 107 1.04 1.31 4.27
N ASN A 108 2.28 1.05 3.89
CA ASN A 108 3.40 0.89 4.82
C ASN A 108 3.65 2.16 5.65
N LEU A 109 3.58 3.34 5.03
CA LEU A 109 3.91 4.62 5.65
C LEU A 109 2.77 5.22 6.49
N THR A 110 1.51 4.83 6.23
CA THR A 110 0.32 5.43 6.87
C THR A 110 -0.33 4.56 7.94
N ASP A 111 0.32 3.49 8.41
CA ASP A 111 -0.23 2.55 9.41
C ASP A 111 -1.54 1.87 8.97
N ASN A 112 -1.75 1.76 7.65
CA ASN A 112 -2.92 1.11 7.05
C ASN A 112 -2.65 -0.33 6.61
N LEU A 113 -1.40 -0.81 6.71
CA LEU A 113 -1.06 -2.17 6.35
C LEU A 113 -1.55 -3.17 7.41
N GLN A 114 -2.58 -3.95 7.06
CA GLN A 114 -3.05 -5.07 7.89
C GLN A 114 -2.47 -6.40 7.42
N ASN A 115 -2.70 -6.77 6.17
CA ASN A 115 -2.12 -7.95 5.52
C ASN A 115 -1.72 -7.59 4.07
N THR A 116 -0.61 -8.17 3.61
CA THR A 116 -0.20 -8.17 2.20
C THR A 116 0.73 -9.33 1.93
N TYR A 117 0.84 -9.71 0.67
CA TYR A 117 1.88 -10.61 0.20
C TYR A 117 3.12 -9.85 -0.31
N VAL A 118 4.29 -10.22 0.19
CA VAL A 118 5.61 -9.69 -0.19
C VAL A 118 6.39 -10.79 -0.88
N GLN A 119 6.72 -10.57 -2.15
CA GLN A 119 7.43 -11.55 -2.97
C GLN A 119 8.94 -11.25 -2.94
N VAL A 120 9.73 -12.21 -2.46
CA VAL A 120 11.18 -12.09 -2.32
C VAL A 120 11.87 -12.99 -3.36
N PRO A 121 12.75 -12.46 -4.23
CA PRO A 121 13.50 -13.28 -5.16
C PRO A 121 14.58 -14.11 -4.45
N CYS A 122 14.68 -15.41 -4.75
CA CYS A 122 15.73 -16.27 -4.22
C CYS A 122 16.99 -16.19 -5.10
N LYS A 123 18.18 -16.27 -4.48
CA LYS A 123 19.46 -16.25 -5.22
C LYS A 123 19.62 -17.43 -6.18
N SER A 124 19.02 -18.58 -5.85
CA SER A 124 19.07 -19.82 -6.64
C SER A 124 18.09 -19.85 -7.82
N GLY A 125 17.36 -18.76 -8.08
CA GLY A 125 16.17 -18.77 -8.95
C GLY A 125 14.91 -19.15 -8.17
N GLY A 126 13.75 -18.78 -8.71
CA GLY A 126 12.47 -18.83 -8.02
C GLY A 126 12.27 -17.70 -7.00
N LYS A 127 11.20 -17.80 -6.21
CA LYS A 127 10.80 -16.78 -5.23
C LYS A 127 10.29 -17.40 -3.94
N ALA A 128 10.27 -16.60 -2.89
CA ALA A 128 9.63 -16.94 -1.62
C ALA A 128 8.57 -15.89 -1.31
N GLY A 129 7.40 -16.37 -0.91
CA GLY A 129 6.29 -15.56 -0.43
C GLY A 129 6.39 -15.30 1.06
N VAL A 130 6.43 -14.03 1.45
CA VAL A 130 6.30 -13.59 2.84
C VAL A 130 4.95 -12.90 2.98
N GLU A 131 4.04 -13.51 3.71
CA GLU A 131 2.73 -12.91 4.01
C GLU A 131 2.85 -12.08 5.30
N VAL A 132 2.42 -10.83 5.24
CA VAL A 132 2.32 -9.95 6.41
C VAL A 132 1.04 -10.27 7.15
N MET A 133 1.15 -10.60 8.42
CA MET A 133 0.00 -10.91 9.28
C MET A 133 -0.50 -9.69 10.05
N ARG A 134 0.43 -8.79 10.40
CA ARG A 134 0.17 -7.50 11.03
C ARG A 134 1.35 -6.58 10.85
N SER A 135 1.09 -5.29 10.72
CA SER A 135 2.12 -4.26 10.75
C SER A 135 1.68 -3.10 11.65
N LYS A 136 2.67 -2.41 12.21
CA LYS A 136 2.47 -1.18 12.96
C LYS A 136 3.51 -0.16 12.54
N THR A 137 3.04 1.01 12.14
CA THR A 137 3.90 2.12 11.72
C THR A 137 3.85 3.24 12.74
N LYS A 138 5.03 3.75 13.11
CA LYS A 138 5.18 4.92 13.98
C LYS A 138 5.95 6.01 13.25
N VAL A 139 5.30 7.16 13.09
CA VAL A 139 5.88 8.36 12.51
C VAL A 139 6.31 9.31 13.63
N LYS A 140 7.56 9.79 13.59
CA LYS A 140 8.09 10.79 14.52
C LYS A 140 8.72 11.95 13.75
N ALA A 141 8.26 13.16 14.01
CA ALA A 141 8.90 14.37 13.51
C ALA A 141 10.02 14.84 14.45
N LYS A 142 11.05 15.43 13.88
CA LYS A 142 12.08 16.21 14.56
C LYS A 142 12.30 17.51 13.80
N VAL A 143 12.71 18.57 14.50
CA VAL A 143 13.19 19.80 13.87
C VAL A 143 14.59 20.05 14.39
N VAL A 144 15.58 20.03 13.50
CA VAL A 144 16.99 20.25 13.81
C VAL A 144 17.47 21.44 12.99
N ASN A 145 18.02 22.46 13.65
CA ASN A 145 18.49 23.69 12.98
C ASN A 145 17.44 24.31 12.02
N ASN A 146 16.19 24.39 12.47
CA ASN A 146 15.05 24.88 11.69
C ASN A 146 14.75 24.07 10.41
N ARG A 147 15.16 22.80 10.36
CA ARG A 147 14.83 21.86 9.27
C ARG A 147 14.06 20.66 9.84
N PRO A 148 12.86 20.35 9.31
CA PRO A 148 12.09 19.21 9.75
C PRO A 148 12.67 17.93 9.15
N GLU A 149 12.58 16.85 9.91
CA GLU A 149 12.95 15.49 9.50
C GLU A 149 11.92 14.51 10.04
N ILE A 150 11.66 13.44 9.28
CA ILE A 150 10.71 12.39 9.66
C ILE A 150 11.44 11.08 9.86
N ASN A 151 11.12 10.39 10.95
CA ASN A 151 11.55 9.03 11.19
C ASN A 151 10.31 8.13 11.18
N VAL A 152 10.27 7.18 10.25
CA VAL A 152 9.20 6.19 10.11
C VAL A 152 9.74 4.83 10.53
N ILE A 153 9.15 4.25 11.56
CA ILE A 153 9.51 2.93 12.07
C ILE A 153 8.34 1.99 11.81
N ILE A 154 8.55 1.01 10.95
CA ILE A 154 7.57 -0.01 10.57
C ILE A 154 7.98 -1.31 11.24
N ARG A 155 7.08 -1.87 12.05
CA ARG A 155 7.29 -3.18 12.70
C ARG A 155 6.27 -4.15 12.16
N THR A 156 6.75 -5.26 11.60
CA THR A 156 5.93 -6.20 10.85
C THR A 156 6.13 -7.61 11.37
N GLU A 157 5.03 -8.31 11.59
CA GLU A 157 5.07 -9.75 11.80
C GLU A 157 4.51 -10.48 10.59
N ALA A 158 5.19 -11.54 10.21
CA ALA A 158 4.96 -12.24 8.96
C ALA A 158 5.05 -13.76 9.12
N ASN A 159 4.59 -14.47 8.11
CA ASN A 159 4.77 -15.90 7.91
C ASN A 159 5.38 -16.17 6.52
N VAL A 160 6.04 -17.32 6.39
CA VAL A 160 6.37 -17.85 5.06
C VAL A 160 5.10 -18.48 4.48
N ALA A 161 4.64 -17.95 3.35
CA ALA A 161 3.42 -18.41 2.67
C ALA A 161 3.72 -19.52 1.66
N ASP A 162 4.75 -19.33 0.84
CA ASP A 162 5.19 -20.28 -0.17
C ASP A 162 6.69 -20.14 -0.45
N VAL A 163 7.27 -21.18 -1.03
CA VAL A 163 8.69 -21.24 -1.37
C VAL A 163 8.85 -22.01 -2.69
N GLU A 164 9.24 -21.30 -3.75
CA GLU A 164 9.53 -21.85 -5.08
C GLU A 164 11.02 -22.14 -5.28
N CYS A 165 11.84 -22.01 -4.23
CA CYS A 165 13.28 -22.15 -4.30
C CYS A 165 13.81 -23.19 -3.30
N ASN A 166 15.03 -23.68 -3.52
CA ASN A 166 15.63 -24.70 -2.65
C ASN A 166 16.25 -24.07 -1.39
N ILE A 167 15.41 -23.60 -0.48
CA ILE A 167 15.81 -23.08 0.84
C ILE A 167 15.25 -23.95 1.96
N ASP A 168 15.87 -23.84 3.14
CA ASP A 168 15.48 -24.59 4.33
C ASP A 168 14.94 -23.63 5.40
N THR A 169 13.62 -23.47 5.45
CA THR A 169 12.98 -22.51 6.36
C THR A 169 12.96 -22.98 7.81
N SER A 170 13.36 -24.23 8.08
CA SER A 170 13.57 -24.73 9.45
C SER A 170 14.80 -24.10 10.12
N LYS A 171 15.71 -23.51 9.34
CA LYS A 171 16.93 -22.88 9.84
C LYS A 171 16.69 -21.40 10.10
N GLN A 172 17.00 -20.95 11.32
CA GLN A 172 16.93 -19.53 11.69
C GLN A 172 17.71 -18.63 10.72
N SER A 173 18.89 -19.05 10.28
CA SER A 173 19.70 -18.26 9.34
C SER A 173 19.05 -18.05 7.97
N THR A 174 18.20 -18.99 7.52
CA THR A 174 17.40 -18.82 6.30
C THR A 174 16.28 -17.82 6.54
N LEU A 175 15.60 -17.91 7.69
CA LEU A 175 14.53 -16.97 8.06
C LEU A 175 15.07 -15.55 8.19
N ASP A 176 16.22 -15.35 8.85
CA ASP A 176 16.87 -14.04 8.98
C ASP A 176 17.20 -13.42 7.60
N GLN A 177 17.61 -14.23 6.63
CA GLN A 177 17.87 -13.77 5.25
C GLN A 177 16.58 -13.37 4.54
N LEU A 178 15.51 -14.15 4.69
CA LEU A 178 14.20 -13.81 4.14
C LEU A 178 13.64 -12.53 4.77
N GLU A 179 13.78 -12.36 6.09
CA GLU A 179 13.40 -11.15 6.79
C GLU A 179 14.09 -9.92 6.20
N LYS A 180 15.42 -9.96 6.09
CA LYS A 180 16.21 -8.85 5.54
C LYS A 180 15.84 -8.53 4.09
N ALA A 181 15.57 -9.54 3.29
CA ALA A 181 15.17 -9.36 1.90
C ALA A 181 13.75 -8.76 1.79
N ALA A 182 12.80 -9.22 2.60
CA ALA A 182 11.45 -8.67 2.67
C ALA A 182 11.43 -7.23 3.21
N GLU A 183 12.22 -6.93 4.25
CA GLU A 183 12.45 -5.56 4.75
C GLU A 183 12.90 -4.64 3.61
N GLN A 184 13.88 -5.07 2.81
CA GLN A 184 14.37 -4.27 1.69
C GLN A 184 13.31 -4.03 0.62
N VAL A 185 12.45 -5.02 0.33
CA VAL A 185 11.31 -4.84 -0.59
C VAL A 185 10.34 -3.78 -0.05
N MET A 186 9.98 -3.85 1.23
CA MET A 186 9.09 -2.87 1.87
C MET A 186 9.71 -1.46 1.92
N ILE A 187 11.01 -1.34 2.21
CA ILE A 187 11.76 -0.07 2.17
C ILE A 187 11.71 0.51 0.75
N ASN A 188 11.97 -0.30 -0.27
CA ASN A 188 11.97 0.15 -1.65
C ASN A 188 10.57 0.63 -2.10
N GLN A 189 9.51 -0.09 -1.74
CA GLN A 189 8.13 0.31 -2.01
C GLN A 189 7.78 1.63 -1.33
N SER A 190 8.10 1.76 -0.04
CA SER A 190 7.85 2.97 0.75
C SER A 190 8.63 4.17 0.20
N THR A 191 9.88 3.96 -0.22
CA THR A 191 10.72 4.99 -0.84
C THR A 191 10.13 5.45 -2.17
N LYS A 192 9.67 4.53 -3.03
CA LYS A 192 9.01 4.88 -4.30
C LYS A 192 7.72 5.67 -4.07
N SER A 193 6.92 5.28 -3.08
CA SER A 193 5.71 6.00 -2.69
C SER A 193 6.03 7.44 -2.26
N LEU A 194 7.04 7.60 -1.40
CA LEU A 194 7.52 8.91 -0.95
C LEU A 194 7.98 9.77 -2.13
N GLN A 195 8.83 9.24 -3.01
CA GLN A 195 9.31 9.94 -4.19
C GLN A 195 8.16 10.38 -5.11
N ARG A 196 7.17 9.51 -5.29
CA ARG A 196 5.98 9.82 -6.10
C ARG A 196 5.19 10.98 -5.53
N ALA A 197 4.97 10.97 -4.21
CA ALA A 197 4.28 12.04 -3.49
C ALA A 197 5.07 13.36 -3.52
N GLN A 198 6.40 13.31 -3.32
CA GLN A 198 7.29 14.48 -3.39
C GLN A 198 7.32 15.10 -4.79
N ALA A 199 7.34 14.27 -5.85
CA ALA A 199 7.31 14.74 -7.24
C ALA A 199 6.06 15.59 -7.56
N VAL A 200 4.92 15.28 -6.94
CA VAL A 200 3.67 16.05 -7.08
C VAL A 200 3.44 17.04 -5.93
N SER A 201 4.39 17.13 -4.99
CA SER A 201 4.37 18.07 -3.87
C SER A 201 3.12 17.94 -2.99
N ALA A 202 2.70 16.70 -2.73
CA ALA A 202 1.51 16.39 -1.94
C ALA A 202 1.89 15.47 -0.77
N ASP A 203 1.65 15.92 0.47
CA ASP A 203 1.93 15.16 1.68
C ASP A 203 0.75 14.24 2.00
N ILE A 204 0.65 13.13 1.29
CA ILE A 204 -0.43 12.15 1.52
C ILE A 204 -0.23 11.33 2.80
N PHE A 205 0.94 11.38 3.42
CA PHE A 205 1.29 10.55 4.57
C PHE A 205 0.92 11.22 5.91
N GLY A 206 0.67 12.53 5.91
CA GLY A 206 0.37 13.31 7.10
C GLY A 206 1.63 13.66 7.92
N PHE A 207 2.77 13.85 7.25
CA PHE A 207 4.01 14.26 7.91
C PHE A 207 3.91 15.69 8.46
N GLY A 208 3.20 16.58 7.79
CA GLY A 208 2.92 17.93 8.25
C GLY A 208 2.12 17.91 9.55
N GLU A 209 1.14 17.02 9.66
CA GLU A 209 0.41 16.81 10.92
C GLU A 209 1.33 16.26 12.03
N ALA A 210 2.26 15.36 11.69
CA ALA A 210 3.24 14.87 12.66
C ALA A 210 4.17 15.99 13.16
N VAL A 211 4.60 16.90 12.27
CA VAL A 211 5.36 18.10 12.63
C VAL A 211 4.51 19.05 13.47
N HIS A 212 3.24 19.29 13.10
CA HIS A 212 2.33 20.14 13.85
C HIS A 212 2.14 19.65 15.28
N ARG A 213 1.90 18.34 15.47
CA ARG A 213 1.75 17.74 16.81
C ARG A 213 3.00 17.86 17.67
N ALA A 214 4.19 17.72 17.08
CA ALA A 214 5.45 17.71 17.82
C ALA A 214 6.08 19.11 18.02
N TYR A 215 5.92 20.01 17.05
CA TYR A 215 6.52 21.34 17.00
C TYR A 215 5.52 22.39 16.49
N PRO A 216 4.46 22.71 17.25
CA PRO A 216 3.40 23.63 16.81
C PRO A 216 3.90 25.04 16.49
N GLY A 217 4.93 25.53 17.20
CA GLY A 217 5.55 26.82 16.92
C GLY A 217 6.22 26.87 15.54
N TYR A 218 6.99 25.83 15.19
CA TYR A 218 7.59 25.70 13.86
C TYR A 218 6.50 25.60 12.79
N TRP A 219 5.49 24.76 13.04
CA TRP A 219 4.38 24.57 12.10
C TRP A 219 3.65 25.87 11.77
N ASN A 220 3.30 26.67 12.78
CA ASN A 220 2.59 27.93 12.57
C ASN A 220 3.34 28.91 11.67
N GLN A 221 4.68 28.88 11.68
CA GLN A 221 5.52 29.74 10.84
C GLN A 221 5.68 29.20 9.40
N HIS A 222 5.48 27.90 9.17
CA HIS A 222 5.87 27.24 7.92
C HIS A 222 4.72 26.53 7.18
N LYS A 223 3.53 26.38 7.80
CA LYS A 223 2.38 25.63 7.25
C LYS A 223 1.98 26.06 5.83
N GLU A 224 2.03 27.35 5.53
CA GLU A 224 1.66 27.89 4.21
C GLU A 224 2.64 27.46 3.11
N ARG A 225 3.88 27.14 3.50
CA ARG A 225 4.95 26.67 2.61
C ARG A 225 5.24 25.18 2.79
N TRP A 226 4.37 24.44 3.49
CA TRP A 226 4.61 23.03 3.81
C TRP A 226 4.84 22.19 2.56
N ALA A 227 4.07 22.42 1.49
CA ALA A 227 4.23 21.69 0.23
C ALA A 227 5.61 21.89 -0.41
N GLU A 228 6.28 23.03 -0.20
CA GLU A 228 7.65 23.26 -0.67
C GLU A 228 8.64 22.48 0.20
N LEU A 229 8.48 22.55 1.53
CA LEU A 229 9.34 21.85 2.48
C LEU A 229 9.23 20.33 2.33
N PHE A 230 8.04 19.81 2.03
CA PHE A 230 7.78 18.38 1.86
C PHE A 230 8.59 17.77 0.71
N LYS A 231 8.81 18.51 -0.39
CA LYS A 231 9.56 18.02 -1.57
C LYS A 231 10.96 17.52 -1.23
N GLU A 232 11.62 18.21 -0.31
CA GLU A 232 13.01 17.94 0.09
C GLU A 232 13.11 17.39 1.51
N LEU A 233 11.97 17.06 2.12
CA LEU A 233 11.89 16.58 3.50
C LEU A 233 12.69 15.29 3.66
N PRO A 234 13.72 15.26 4.54
CA PRO A 234 14.42 14.03 4.86
C PRO A 234 13.48 13.07 5.61
N VAL A 235 13.29 11.88 5.05
CA VAL A 235 12.50 10.81 5.65
C VAL A 235 13.36 9.56 5.81
N HIS A 236 13.56 9.15 7.05
CA HIS A 236 14.29 7.94 7.39
C HIS A 236 13.31 6.81 7.64
N ILE A 237 13.32 5.81 6.75
CA ILE A 237 12.42 4.66 6.80
C ILE A 237 13.20 3.47 7.36
N GLN A 238 12.73 2.92 8.48
CA GLN A 238 13.24 1.69 9.06
C GLN A 238 12.12 0.66 9.08
N VAL A 239 12.40 -0.53 8.56
CA VAL A 239 11.51 -1.69 8.64
C VAL A 239 12.20 -2.75 9.50
N ASP A 240 11.47 -3.28 10.47
CA ASP A 240 11.84 -4.42 11.30
C ASP A 240 10.78 -5.50 11.08
N LEU A 241 11.14 -6.53 10.31
CA LEU A 241 10.24 -7.63 9.98
C LEU A 241 10.67 -8.88 10.73
N LYS A 242 9.70 -9.56 11.35
CA LYS A 242 9.91 -10.84 12.02
C LYS A 242 9.00 -11.91 11.46
N ILE A 243 9.60 -13.01 11.01
CA ILE A 243 8.87 -14.22 10.63
C ILE A 243 8.58 -15.02 11.89
N VAL A 244 7.31 -15.05 12.29
CA VAL A 244 6.87 -15.73 13.53
C VAL A 244 6.39 -17.15 13.28
N ARG A 245 6.13 -17.52 12.02
CA ARG A 245 5.68 -18.85 11.60
C ARG A 245 6.19 -19.19 10.21
N THR A 246 6.56 -20.44 10.01
CA THR A 246 6.61 -21.05 8.68
C THR A 246 5.24 -21.67 8.43
N GLY A 247 4.58 -21.35 7.30
CA GLY A 247 3.29 -21.95 6.95
C GLY A 247 3.36 -23.48 6.83
N THR A 248 2.22 -24.11 6.51
CA THR A 248 2.12 -25.58 6.42
C THR A 248 3.05 -26.19 5.36
N ILE A 249 3.49 -25.38 4.38
CA ILE A 249 4.48 -25.76 3.36
C ILE A 249 5.82 -25.13 3.76
N GLY A 250 6.48 -25.73 4.76
CA GLY A 250 7.77 -25.23 5.25
C GLY A 250 8.91 -25.37 4.23
N ASN A 251 8.81 -26.33 3.30
CA ASN A 251 9.83 -26.56 2.29
C ASN A 251 9.18 -26.80 0.93
N SER A 252 9.87 -26.40 -0.14
CA SER A 252 9.42 -26.69 -1.50
C SER A 252 9.39 -28.19 -1.75
N PHE A 253 8.31 -28.69 -2.38
CA PHE A 253 8.17 -30.11 -2.77
C PHE A 253 9.30 -30.56 -3.71
N LEU A 254 9.98 -29.62 -4.38
CA LEU A 254 11.18 -29.88 -5.18
C LEU A 254 12.30 -30.57 -4.39
N ARG A 255 12.28 -30.51 -3.05
CA ARG A 255 13.21 -31.25 -2.19
C ARG A 255 12.84 -32.72 -2.01
N ASP A 256 11.57 -33.06 -2.19
CA ASP A 256 11.03 -34.41 -2.00
C ASP A 256 10.93 -35.20 -3.32
N VAL A 257 10.91 -34.49 -4.46
CA VAL A 257 11.06 -35.09 -5.79
C VAL A 257 12.51 -35.48 -5.99
N LYS A 258 12.81 -36.78 -5.83
CA LYS A 258 14.07 -37.37 -6.27
C LYS A 258 13.95 -37.78 -7.73
N ASP A 259 14.96 -37.43 -8.52
CA ASP A 259 15.20 -38.05 -9.84
C ASP A 259 15.44 -39.57 -9.70
#